data_AF-A0A3M5PCK7-F1
#
_entry.id   AF-A0A3M5PCK7-F1
#
_cell.length_a   1.000
_cell.length_b   1.000
_cell.length_c   1.000
_cell.angle_alpha   90.00
_cell.angle_beta   90.00
_cell.angle_gamma   90.00
#
_symmetry.space_group_name_H-M   'P 1'
#
loop_
_entity.id
_entity.type
_entity.pdbx_description
1 polymer ?
#
loop_
_entity_poly.entity_id
_entity_poly.type
_entity_poly.pdbx_seq_one_letter_code
_entity_poly.pdbx_strand_id
1 'polypeptide(L)' 'MTQAGAQMMNWFSVACELQRDWRNDIEGLGNLLSQRIPNYRNLMNSYAALTAR' A
#
# COMPACT_ATOMS: atom_id res chain seq x y z
N MET A 1 -3.93 2.13 26.34
CA MET A 1 -3.92 1.09 25.28
C MET A 1 -2.56 0.42 25.20
N THR A 2 -1.48 1.13 24.89
CA THR A 2 -0.12 0.56 24.85
C THR A 2 0.33 -0.05 26.17
N GLN A 3 0.05 0.60 27.31
CA GLN A 3 0.34 0.05 28.66
C GLN A 3 -0.40 -1.27 28.96
N ALA A 4 -1.52 -1.54 28.29
CA ALA A 4 -2.28 -2.78 28.40
C ALA A 4 -1.91 -3.80 27.31
N GLY A 5 -0.80 -3.59 26.60
CA GLY A 5 -0.29 -4.49 25.56
C GLY A 5 -0.86 -4.28 24.15
N ALA A 6 -1.73 -3.29 23.94
CA ALA A 6 -2.26 -3.02 22.60
C ALA A 6 -1.18 -2.42 21.69
N GLN A 7 -1.08 -2.94 20.46
CA GLN A 7 -0.15 -2.46 19.44
C GLN A 7 -0.74 -1.24 18.72
N MET A 8 0.00 -0.13 18.73
CA MET A 8 -0.39 1.06 17.95
C MET A 8 0.05 0.87 16.50
N MET A 9 -0.92 0.83 15.59
CA MET A 9 -0.68 0.63 14.16
C MET A 9 -1.37 1.72 13.35
N ASN A 10 -0.84 1.98 12.15
CA ASN A 10 -1.50 2.83 11.16
C ASN A 10 -2.17 1.95 10.08
N TRP A 11 -3.11 2.53 9.32
CA TRP A 11 -3.87 1.76 8.33
C TRP A 11 -2.98 1.09 7.28
N PHE A 12 -1.87 1.73 6.88
CA PHE A 12 -0.95 1.20 5.88
C PHE A 12 -0.20 -0.02 6.42
N SER A 13 0.31 0.04 7.65
CA SER A 13 0.92 -1.12 8.31
C SER A 13 -0.06 -2.28 8.47
N VAL A 14 -1.33 -2.00 8.79
CA VAL A 14 -2.37 -3.05 8.88
C VAL A 14 -2.62 -3.69 7.51
N ALA A 15 -2.71 -2.89 6.44
CA ALA A 15 -2.88 -3.42 5.09
C ALA A 15 -1.71 -4.31 4.67
N CYS A 16 -0.46 -3.91 4.96
CA CYS A 16 0.73 -4.71 4.66
C CYS A 16 0.78 -6.01 5.47
N GLU A 17 0.45 -5.96 6.76
CA GLU A 17 0.40 -7.14 7.63
C GLU A 17 -0.70 -8.12 7.23
N LEU A 18 -1.81 -7.65 6.65
CA LEU A 18 -2.85 -8.53 6.12
C LEU A 18 -2.48 -9.10 4.74
N GLN A 19 -1.91 -8.28 3.86
CA GLN A 19 -1.53 -8.70 2.50
C GLN A 19 -0.43 -9.77 2.52
N ARG A 20 0.59 -9.59 3.38
CA ARG A 20 1.82 -10.40 3.51
C ARG A 20 2.70 -10.42 2.26
N ASP A 21 2.17 -10.82 1.12
CA ASP A 21 2.86 -10.97 -0.16
C ASP A 21 2.15 -10.16 -1.24
N TRP A 22 2.91 -9.33 -1.94
CA TRP A 22 2.43 -8.55 -3.07
C TRP A 22 1.81 -9.41 -4.17
N ARG A 23 2.39 -10.60 -4.40
CA ARG A 23 1.99 -11.50 -5.49
C ARG A 23 0.59 -12.08 -5.30
N ASN A 24 0.02 -12.00 -4.10
CA ASN A 24 -1.34 -12.48 -3.82
C ASN A 24 -2.40 -11.66 -4.58
N ASP A 25 -2.20 -10.34 -4.72
CA ASP A 25 -3.05 -9.45 -5.51
C ASP A 25 -2.34 -8.09 -5.70
N ILE A 26 -1.54 -7.99 -6.77
CA ILE A 26 -0.74 -6.79 -7.05
C ILE A 26 -1.65 -5.62 -7.45
N GLU A 27 -2.68 -5.88 -8.27
CA GLU A 27 -3.57 -4.84 -8.78
C GLU A 27 -4.49 -4.29 -7.68
N GLY A 28 -5.07 -5.17 -6.86
CA GLY A 28 -5.93 -4.77 -5.75
C GLY A 28 -5.19 -3.95 -4.70
N LEU A 29 -4.00 -4.39 -4.28
CA LEU A 29 -3.18 -3.62 -3.35
C LEU A 29 -2.70 -2.31 -3.98
N GLY A 30 -2.25 -2.34 -5.25
CA GLY A 30 -1.87 -1.14 -5.98
C GLY A 30 -2.99 -0.09 -6.05
N ASN A 31 -4.23 -0.53 -6.32
CA ASN A 31 -5.40 0.34 -6.33
C ASN A 31 -5.72 0.92 -4.94
N LEU A 32 -5.68 0.10 -3.88
CA LEU A 32 -5.87 0.55 -2.49
C LEU A 32 -4.90 1.68 -2.11
N LEU A 33 -3.61 1.50 -2.43
CA LEU A 33 -2.57 2.47 -2.12
C LEU A 33 -2.67 3.72 -2.98
N SER A 34 -2.90 3.56 -4.29
CA SER A 34 -3.08 4.69 -5.22
C SER A 34 -4.22 5.62 -4.78
N GLN A 35 -5.33 5.07 -4.28
CA GLN A 35 -6.47 5.87 -3.82
C GLN A 35 -6.18 6.68 -2.55
N ARG A 36 -5.35 6.16 -1.64
CA ARG A 36 -5.14 6.72 -0.29
C ARG A 36 -3.78 7.39 -0.09
N ILE A 37 -2.82 7.16 -0.98
CA ILE A 37 -1.47 7.73 -0.94
C ILE A 37 -1.20 8.43 -2.28
N PRO A 38 -1.44 9.75 -2.41
CA PRO A 38 -1.24 10.49 -3.66
C PRO A 38 0.18 10.35 -4.23
N ASN A 39 1.19 10.31 -3.36
CA ASN A 39 2.58 10.11 -3.78
C ASN A 39 2.81 8.73 -4.42
N TYR A 40 2.13 7.69 -3.93
CA TYR A 40 2.23 6.35 -4.52
C TYR A 40 1.60 6.32 -5.92
N ARG A 41 0.47 7.00 -6.11
CA ARG A 41 -0.16 7.19 -7.43
C ARG A 41 0.80 7.89 -8.41
N ASN A 42 1.49 8.94 -7.96
CA ASN A 42 2.45 9.66 -8.80
C ASN A 42 3.60 8.75 -9.28
N LEU A 43 4.10 7.87 -8.40
CA LEU A 43 5.13 6.88 -8.76
C LEU A 43 4.61 5.88 -9.79
N MET A 44 3.42 5.30 -9.58
CA MET A 44 2.80 4.37 -10.53
C MET A 44 2.61 5.01 -11.91
N ASN A 45 2.10 6.24 -11.96
CA ASN A 45 1.90 6.97 -13.22
C ASN A 45 3.22 7.24 -13.95
N SER A 46 4.24 7.68 -13.23
CA SER A 46 5.56 7.96 -13.80
C SER A 46 6.21 6.68 -14.34
N TYR A 47 6.11 5.57 -13.62
CA TYR A 47 6.60 4.27 -14.06
C TYR A 47 5.86 3.80 -15.32
N ALA A 48 4.52 3.81 -15.32
CA ALA A 48 3.72 3.40 -16.47
C ALA A 48 4.03 4.23 -17.72
N ALA A 49 4.21 5.55 -17.58
CA ALA A 49 4.57 6.43 -18.68
C ALA A 49 5.97 6.13 -19.25
N LEU A 50 6.91 5.68 -18.42
CA LEU A 50 8.25 5.28 -18.83
C LEU A 50 8.24 3.92 -19.55
N THR A 51 7.49 2.94 -19.03
CA THR A 51 7.48 1.57 -19.53
C THR A 51 6.52 1.31 -20.70
N ALA A 52 5.61 2.25 -20.98
CA ALA A 52 4.75 2.18 -22.16
C ALA A 52 5.46 2.59 -23.47
N ARG A 53 6.73 2.99 -23.40
CA ARG A 53 7.61 3.25 -24.54
C ARG A 53 8.29 1.96 -24.98
#